data_AF-A0A2U1K0D6-F1
#
_entry.id   AF-A0A2U1K0D6-F1
#
_cell.length_a   1.000
_cell.length_b   1.000
_cell.length_c   1.000
_cell.angle_alpha   90.00
_cell.angle_beta   90.00
_cell.angle_gamma   90.00
#
_symmetry.space_group_name_H-M   'P 1'
#
loop_
_entity.id
_entity.type
_entity.pdbx_description
1 polymer ?
#
loop_
_entity_poly.entity_id
_entity_poly.type
_entity_poly.pdbx_seq_one_letter_code
_entity_poly.pdbx_strand_id
1 'polypeptide(L)'
;MNQNIKDSAIDVFERFPLAKEVFVTTDEQAFLKEDRARMHDKDFVKVKRSEVMSEEKETEPTKDGKPAKKSAEELIAFASTCELTEELDAILESGEKRATVVAAIAARKEVLTPKKD
;
A
#
# COMPACT_ATOMS: atom_id res chain seq x y z
N MET A 1 -13.30 3.99 18.43
CA MET A 1 -12.98 2.54 18.49
C MET A 1 -12.02 2.33 19.64
N ASN A 2 -12.32 1.41 20.56
CA ASN A 2 -11.45 1.14 21.71
C ASN A 2 -10.09 0.62 21.24
N GLN A 3 -9.01 1.05 21.91
CA GLN A 3 -7.64 0.66 21.55
C GLN A 3 -7.48 -0.87 21.62
N ASN A 4 -7.97 -1.49 22.69
CA ASN A 4 -7.92 -2.95 22.87
C ASN A 4 -8.59 -3.74 21.73
N ILE A 5 -9.68 -3.22 21.16
CA ILE A 5 -10.37 -3.85 20.01
C ILE A 5 -9.47 -3.81 18.77
N LYS A 6 -8.68 -2.75 18.60
CA LYS A 6 -7.70 -2.67 17.51
C LYS A 6 -6.56 -3.66 17.72
N ASP A 7 -6.01 -3.75 18.92
CA ASP A 7 -4.93 -4.69 19.24
C ASP A 7 -5.35 -6.15 19.01
N SER A 8 -6.56 -6.54 19.48
CA SER A 8 -7.13 -7.87 19.20
C SER A 8 -7.33 -8.12 17.70
N ALA A 9 -7.75 -7.09 16.95
CA ALA A 9 -7.88 -7.21 15.50
C ALA A 9 -6.52 -7.40 14.80
N ILE A 10 -5.48 -6.68 15.24
CA ILE A 10 -4.13 -6.79 14.69
C ILE A 10 -3.58 -8.21 14.91
N ASP A 11 -3.64 -8.76 16.12
CA ASP A 11 -3.16 -10.13 16.41
C ASP A 11 -3.85 -11.17 15.49
N VAL A 12 -5.15 -11.02 15.25
CA VAL A 12 -5.85 -11.91 14.31
C VAL A 12 -5.44 -11.68 12.86
N PHE A 13 -5.20 -10.44 12.43
CA PHE A 13 -4.71 -10.16 11.08
C PHE A 13 -3.26 -10.63 10.84
N GLU A 14 -2.43 -10.69 11.88
CA GLU A 14 -1.10 -11.29 11.84
C GLU A 14 -1.18 -12.81 11.69
N ARG A 15 -2.05 -13.46 12.47
CA ARG A 15 -2.27 -14.91 12.39
C ARG A 15 -2.97 -15.33 11.10
N PHE A 16 -3.85 -14.48 10.56
CA PHE A 16 -4.63 -14.72 9.35
C PHE A 16 -4.37 -13.61 8.31
N PRO A 17 -3.22 -13.66 7.61
CA PRO A 17 -2.80 -12.61 6.68
C PRO A 17 -3.75 -12.40 5.49
N LEU A 18 -4.56 -13.41 5.16
CA LEU A 18 -5.54 -13.34 4.07
C LEU A 18 -6.90 -12.75 4.49
N ALA A 19 -7.11 -12.55 5.80
CA ALA A 19 -8.35 -11.97 6.30
C ALA A 19 -8.42 -10.47 5.94
N LYS A 20 -9.52 -10.07 5.30
CA LYS A 20 -9.80 -8.67 4.92
C LYS A 20 -10.48 -7.88 6.03
N GLU A 21 -11.25 -8.59 6.85
CA GLU A 21 -12.07 -8.06 7.91
C GLU A 21 -12.12 -9.06 9.07
N VAL A 22 -12.21 -8.53 10.28
CA VAL A 22 -12.45 -9.27 11.51
C VAL A 22 -13.55 -8.57 12.28
N PHE A 23 -14.28 -9.32 13.08
CA PHE A 23 -15.39 -8.84 13.89
C PHE A 23 -15.00 -9.04 15.34
N VAL A 24 -14.85 -7.94 16.07
CA VAL A 24 -14.37 -7.96 17.45
C VAL A 24 -15.50 -7.54 18.37
N THR A 25 -15.84 -8.39 19.32
CA THR A 25 -16.91 -8.16 20.31
C THR A 25 -16.42 -7.26 21.45
N THR A 26 -17.34 -6.81 22.31
CA THR A 26 -16.98 -5.93 23.44
C THR A 26 -16.05 -6.59 24.47
N ASP A 27 -16.06 -7.92 24.55
CA ASP A 27 -15.16 -8.73 25.36
C ASP A 27 -13.82 -9.05 24.67
N GLU A 28 -13.47 -8.28 23.62
CA GLU A 28 -12.18 -8.33 22.92
C GLU A 28 -11.93 -9.63 22.15
N GLN A 29 -12.95 -10.50 22.00
CA GLN A 29 -12.88 -11.68 21.15
C GLN A 29 -13.04 -11.31 19.67
N ALA A 30 -12.12 -11.82 18.85
CA ALA A 30 -12.08 -11.54 17.43
C ALA A 30 -12.48 -12.77 16.59
N PHE A 31 -13.38 -12.55 15.63
CA PHE A 31 -13.94 -13.57 14.76
C PHE A 31 -13.72 -13.22 13.28
N LEU A 32 -13.43 -14.22 12.45
CA LEU A 32 -13.30 -14.04 10.99
C LEU A 32 -14.65 -14.01 10.26
N LYS A 33 -15.74 -14.37 10.95
CA LYS A 33 -17.09 -14.45 10.36
C LYS A 33 -18.06 -13.65 11.22
N GLU A 34 -18.85 -12.79 10.56
CA GLU A 34 -19.85 -11.94 11.20
C GLU A 34 -20.87 -12.76 12.00
N ASP A 35 -21.34 -13.88 11.42
CA ASP A 35 -22.34 -14.75 12.04
C ASP A 35 -21.90 -15.27 13.41
N ARG A 36 -20.61 -15.61 13.56
CA ARG A 36 -20.05 -16.07 14.85
C ARG A 36 -19.92 -14.95 15.86
N ALA A 37 -19.48 -13.77 15.42
CA ALA A 37 -19.44 -12.60 16.30
C ALA A 37 -20.85 -12.25 16.80
N ARG A 38 -21.84 -12.24 15.91
CA ARG A 38 -23.24 -11.94 16.22
C ARG A 38 -23.90 -12.95 17.18
N MET A 39 -23.52 -14.22 17.10
CA MET A 39 -23.97 -15.25 18.06
C MET A 39 -23.34 -15.05 19.43
N HIS A 40 -22.12 -14.53 19.49
CA HIS A 40 -21.40 -14.30 20.73
C HIS A 40 -21.87 -13.03 21.43
N ASP A 41 -21.91 -11.92 20.68
CA ASP A 41 -22.37 -10.62 21.14
C ASP A 41 -23.07 -9.88 20.00
N LYS A 42 -24.21 -9.25 20.29
CA LYS A 42 -24.92 -8.43 19.30
C LYS A 42 -24.19 -7.11 19.05
N ASP A 43 -23.43 -6.65 20.04
CA ASP A 43 -22.61 -5.45 19.99
C ASP A 43 -21.18 -5.81 19.56
N PHE A 44 -20.99 -6.08 18.27
CA PHE A 44 -19.68 -6.32 17.68
C PHE A 44 -19.23 -5.17 16.78
N VAL A 45 -17.91 -4.96 16.74
CA VAL A 45 -17.27 -3.98 15.87
C VAL A 45 -16.64 -4.70 14.69
N LYS A 46 -17.06 -4.32 13.49
CA LYS A 46 -16.40 -4.74 12.25
C LYS A 46 -15.13 -3.92 12.07
N VAL A 47 -13.99 -4.60 11.98
CA VAL A 47 -12.67 -4.01 11.80
C VAL A 47 -12.10 -4.48 10.48
N LYS A 48 -11.75 -3.56 9.60
CA LYS A 48 -11.04 -3.92 8.36
C LYS A 48 -9.55 -3.93 8.61
N ARG A 49 -8.84 -4.81 7.90
CA ARG A 49 -7.37 -4.88 7.96
C ARG A 49 -6.72 -3.52 7.68
N SER A 50 -7.28 -2.79 6.72
CA SER A 50 -6.83 -1.44 6.33
C SER A 50 -7.01 -0.38 7.41
N GLU A 51 -7.83 -0.61 8.44
CA GLU A 51 -8.08 0.38 9.50
C GLU A 51 -7.09 0.25 10.66
N VAL A 52 -6.43 -0.90 10.79
CA VAL A 52 -5.58 -1.24 11.94
C VAL A 52 -4.15 -1.59 11.57
N MET A 53 -3.90 -2.10 10.36
CA MET A 53 -2.53 -2.36 9.86
C MET A 53 -2.01 -1.24 8.94
N SER A 54 -2.54 -0.02 9.08
CA SER A 54 -2.07 1.16 8.34
C SER A 54 -0.94 1.88 9.06
N GLU A 55 0.18 1.17 9.25
CA GLU A 55 1.54 1.68 9.49
C GLU A 55 2.43 0.61 8.83
N GLU A 56 2.75 0.63 7.54
CA GLU A 56 3.58 1.61 6.83
C GLU A 56 3.05 1.88 5.41
N LYS A 57 2.35 3.00 5.25
CA LYS A 57 2.50 3.96 4.14
C LYS A 57 1.37 4.95 4.28
N GLU A 58 1.70 6.11 4.84
CA GLU A 58 0.97 7.33 4.58
C GLU A 58 0.83 7.48 3.05
N THR A 59 -0.34 7.12 2.54
CA THR A 59 -0.89 7.75 1.34
C THR A 59 -2.37 7.93 1.60
N GLU A 60 -2.75 9.20 1.66
CA GLU A 60 -4.11 9.67 1.85
C GLU A 60 -5.13 8.92 0.96
N PRO A 61 -6.39 8.80 1.40
CA PRO A 61 -7.42 8.11 0.64
C PRO A 61 -7.80 8.96 -0.58
N THR A 62 -7.16 8.69 -1.72
CA THR A 62 -7.70 9.13 -3.01
C THR A 62 -8.87 8.22 -3.36
N LYS A 63 -10.05 8.84 -3.41
CA LYS A 63 -11.23 8.29 -4.08
C LYS A 63 -10.84 7.85 -5.50
N ASP A 64 -11.43 6.75 -5.94
CA ASP A 64 -11.22 6.05 -7.22
C ASP A 64 -10.21 4.90 -7.18
N GLY A 65 -10.75 3.68 -7.04
CA GLY A 65 -10.04 2.40 -7.06
C GLY A 65 -9.33 2.10 -8.37
N LYS A 66 -8.25 2.81 -8.66
CA LYS A 66 -7.19 2.40 -9.59
C LYS A 66 -5.96 2.01 -8.77
N PRO A 67 -5.20 0.98 -9.18
CA PRO A 67 -3.92 0.66 -8.53
C PRO A 67 -3.10 1.94 -8.47
N ALA A 68 -2.61 2.28 -7.27
CA ALA A 68 -1.89 3.51 -6.99
C ALA A 68 -0.79 3.68 -8.05
N LYS A 69 -0.98 4.67 -8.93
CA LYS A 69 0.10 5.12 -9.81
C LYS A 69 1.20 5.60 -8.87
N LYS A 70 2.36 4.94 -8.91
CA LYS A 70 3.57 5.37 -8.19
C LYS A 70 3.68 6.89 -8.26
N SER A 71 3.91 7.53 -7.11
CA SER A 71 4.06 8.99 -7.08
C SER A 71 5.25 9.42 -7.92
N ALA A 72 5.26 10.68 -8.38
CA ALA A 72 6.37 11.20 -9.19
C ALA A 72 7.72 11.00 -8.47
N GLU A 73 7.74 11.19 -7.15
CA GLU A 73 8.91 10.96 -6.30
C GLU A 73 9.35 9.50 -6.29
N GLU A 74 8.42 8.54 -6.22
CA GLU A 74 8.75 7.11 -6.27
C GLU A 74 9.33 6.71 -7.63
N LEU A 75 8.82 7.30 -8.72
CA LEU A 75 9.35 7.06 -10.06
C LEU A 75 10.74 7.68 -10.26
N ILE A 76 10.99 8.86 -9.68
CA ILE A 76 12.31 9.52 -9.71
C ILE A 76 13.33 8.74 -8.86
N ALA A 77 12.94 8.29 -7.68
CA ALA A 77 13.77 7.44 -6.83
C ALA A 77 14.10 6.12 -7.53
N PHE A 78 13.09 5.47 -8.13
CA PHE A 78 13.28 4.26 -8.91
C PHE A 78 14.23 4.48 -10.11
N ALA A 79 14.00 5.55 -10.87
CA ALA A 79 14.89 5.92 -11.98
C ALA A 79 16.34 6.14 -11.50
N SER A 80 16.54 6.75 -10.34
CA SER A 80 17.87 6.97 -9.76
C SER A 80 18.56 5.68 -9.33
N THR A 81 17.80 4.65 -8.94
CA THR A 81 18.33 3.32 -8.60
C THR A 81 18.52 2.40 -9.80
N CYS A 82 17.84 2.65 -10.93
CA CYS A 82 18.00 1.84 -12.13
C CYS A 82 19.44 1.90 -12.64
N GLU A 83 19.96 0.73 -13.02
CA GLU A 83 21.29 0.55 -13.61
C GLU A 83 21.21 0.27 -15.12
N LEU A 84 20.00 0.03 -15.63
CA LEU A 84 19.72 -0.29 -17.03
C LEU A 84 18.86 0.79 -17.67
N THR A 85 19.21 1.16 -18.91
CA THR A 85 18.43 2.14 -19.69
C THR A 85 17.08 1.58 -20.13
N GLU A 86 16.96 0.26 -20.30
CA GLU A 86 15.71 -0.42 -20.68
C GLU A 86 14.62 -0.28 -19.60
N GLU A 87 15.00 -0.35 -18.31
CA GLU A 87 14.06 -0.13 -17.22
C GLU A 87 13.55 1.31 -17.17
N LEU A 88 14.39 2.26 -17.58
CA LEU A 88 14.03 3.66 -17.69
C LEU A 88 13.11 3.93 -18.89
N ASP A 89 13.30 3.22 -20.00
CA ASP A 89 12.41 3.27 -21.18
C ASP A 89 11.03 2.69 -20.87
N ALA A 90 10.95 1.59 -20.12
CA ALA A 90 9.68 0.99 -19.72
C ALA A 90 8.78 1.98 -18.93
N ILE A 91 9.38 2.88 -18.15
CA ILE A 91 8.63 3.93 -17.43
C ILE A 91 8.02 4.93 -18.43
N LEU A 92 8.76 5.33 -19.46
CA LEU A 92 8.26 6.24 -20.50
C LEU A 92 7.20 5.56 -21.38
N GLU A 93 7.40 4.29 -21.74
CA GLU A 93 6.46 3.48 -22.53
C GLU A 93 5.14 3.21 -21.78
N SER A 94 5.17 3.22 -20.44
CA SER A 94 3.94 3.15 -19.62
C SER A 94 3.02 4.37 -19.77
N GLY A 95 3.46 5.39 -20.54
CA GLY A 95 2.71 6.62 -20.80
C GLY A 95 2.98 7.73 -19.78
N GLU A 96 4.12 7.67 -19.08
CA GLU A 96 4.52 8.69 -18.12
C GLU A 96 4.92 9.98 -18.86
N LYS A 97 4.22 11.08 -18.52
CA LYS A 97 4.37 12.38 -19.18
C LYS A 97 4.73 13.49 -18.20
N ARG A 98 4.89 13.18 -16.91
CA ARG A 98 5.28 14.17 -15.90
C ARG A 98 6.70 14.66 -16.18
N ALA A 99 6.84 15.95 -16.45
CA ALA A 99 8.10 16.57 -16.85
C ALA A 99 9.25 16.29 -15.87
N THR A 100 8.97 16.25 -14.56
CA THR A 100 9.96 15.94 -13.51
C THR A 100 10.48 14.50 -13.58
N VAL A 101 9.60 13.53 -13.84
CA VAL A 101 9.97 12.11 -13.98
C VAL A 101 10.76 11.90 -15.27
N VAL A 102 10.31 12.48 -16.38
CA VAL A 102 11.01 12.42 -17.67
C VAL A 102 12.41 13.05 -17.58
N ALA A 103 12.55 14.19 -16.89
CA ALA A 103 13.84 14.83 -16.67
C ALA A 103 14.79 13.98 -15.83
N ALA A 104 14.29 13.35 -14.74
CA ALA A 104 15.09 12.45 -13.92
C ALA A 104 15.55 11.21 -14.69
N ILE A 105 14.66 10.63 -15.51
CA ILE A 105 14.97 9.50 -16.39
C ILE A 105 16.04 9.89 -17.41
N ALA A 106 15.88 11.04 -18.08
CA ALA A 106 16.86 11.52 -19.06
C ALA A 106 18.24 11.74 -18.42
N ALA A 107 18.28 12.41 -17.26
CA ALA A 107 19.52 12.62 -16.51
C ALA A 107 20.19 11.29 -16.11
N ARG A 108 19.42 10.30 -15.66
CA ARG A 108 19.97 8.98 -15.35
C ARG A 108 20.48 8.27 -16.59
N LYS A 109 19.76 8.32 -17.71
CA LYS A 109 20.21 7.73 -18.98
C LYS A 109 21.54 8.34 -19.43
N GLU A 110 21.73 9.65 -19.32
CA GLU A 110 23.01 10.30 -19.63
C GLU A 110 24.18 9.78 -18.76
N VAL A 111 23.92 9.43 -17.49
CA VAL A 111 24.95 8.80 -16.63
C VAL A 111 25.24 7.36 -17.06
N LEU A 112 24.20 6.60 -17.44
CA LEU A 112 24.32 5.18 -17.79
C LEU A 112 24.82 4.93 -19.22
N THR A 113 24.64 5.87 -20.15
CA THR A 113 25.29 5.84 -21.46
C THR A 113 26.54 6.70 -21.39
N PRO A 114 27.73 6.14 -21.06
CA PRO A 114 28.95 6.91 -21.13
C PRO A 114 29.11 7.39 -22.57
N LYS A 115 29.22 8.71 -22.75
CA LYS A 115 29.75 9.28 -23.99
C LYS A 115 31.09 8.58 -24.24
N LYS A 116 31.11 7.72 -25.27
CA LYS A 116 32.36 7.36 -25.94
C LYS A 116 32.84 8.65 -26.61
N ASP A 117 33.64 9.42 -25.89
CA ASP A 117 34.69 10.24 -26.48
C ASP A 117 35.95 9.37 -26.64
#